data_AF-A0A2S4ZFJ2-F1
#
_entry.id   AF-A0A2S4ZFJ2-F1
#
_cell.length_a   1.000
_cell.length_b   1.000
_cell.length_c   1.000
_cell.angle_alpha   90.00
_cell.angle_beta   90.00
_cell.angle_gamma   90.00
#
_symmetry.space_group_name_H-M   'P 1'
#
loop_
_entity.id
_entity.type
_entity.pdbx_description
1 polymer ?
#
loop_
_entity_poly.entity_id
_entity_poly.type
_entity_poly.pdbx_seq_one_letter_code
_entity_poly.pdbx_strand_id
1 'polypeptide(L)' 'PLRVSDCLDVCDQANVVVVQPSAAGRAAGARPVWLGLVNDPDATEDIVTWVRAGGPGVAPLPDLLGLYAFTPPRRRADP' A
#
# COMPACT_ATOMS: atom_id res chain seq x y z
N PRO A 1 -2.25 3.02 12.57
CA PRO A 1 -1.35 2.16 13.37
C PRO A 1 -0.48 1.32 12.42
N LEU A 2 0.78 1.08 12.75
CA LEU A 2 1.64 0.17 12.00
C LEU A 2 1.41 -1.29 12.46
N ARG A 3 1.45 -2.22 11.51
CA ARG A 3 1.44 -3.66 11.73
C ARG A 3 2.49 -4.28 10.83
N VAL A 4 3.22 -5.25 11.35
CA VAL A 4 4.14 -6.08 10.58
C VAL A 4 3.43 -7.39 10.28
N SER A 5 3.50 -7.83 9.03
CA SER A 5 2.99 -9.12 8.59
C SER A 5 4.17 -10.04 8.33
N ASP A 6 4.06 -11.30 8.75
CA ASP A 6 5.13 -12.28 8.58
C ASP A 6 5.32 -12.67 7.11
N CYS A 7 4.22 -12.88 6.36
CA CYS A 7 4.26 -13.17 4.94
C CYS A 7 2.99 -12.67 4.23
N LEU A 8 3.16 -12.16 3.00
CA LEU A 8 2.08 -11.73 2.11
C LEU A 8 2.02 -12.56 0.81
N ASP A 9 2.84 -13.61 0.70
CA ASP A 9 2.91 -14.56 -0.43
C ASP A 9 3.17 -13.88 -1.79
N VAL A 10 4.00 -12.83 -1.78
CA VAL A 10 4.34 -12.00 -2.95
C VAL A 10 5.85 -11.77 -3.02
N CYS A 11 6.63 -12.85 -2.91
CA CYS A 11 8.09 -12.78 -2.84
C CYS A 11 8.74 -12.02 -4.01
N ASP A 12 8.13 -12.07 -5.20
CA ASP A 12 8.62 -11.36 -6.40
C ASP A 12 8.51 -9.82 -6.28
N GLN A 13 7.85 -9.31 -5.24
CA GLN A 13 7.70 -7.89 -4.94
C GLN A 13 8.68 -7.39 -3.88
N ALA A 14 9.65 -8.21 -3.44
CA ALA A 14 10.59 -7.87 -2.36
C ALA A 14 9.85 -7.35 -1.11
N ASN A 15 10.21 -6.17 -0.60
CA ASN A 15 9.52 -5.53 0.52
C ASN A 15 8.20 -4.90 0.08
N VAL A 16 7.13 -5.20 0.83
CA VAL A 16 5.77 -4.74 0.53
C VAL A 16 5.20 -3.90 1.67
N VAL A 17 4.63 -2.76 1.32
CA VAL A 17 3.82 -1.92 2.21
C VAL A 17 2.37 -1.92 1.73
N VAL A 18 1.45 -2.23 2.63
CA VAL A 18 0.01 -2.19 2.35
C VAL A 18 -0.61 -1.00 3.09
N VAL A 19 -1.05 0.00 2.33
CA VAL A 19 -1.71 1.18 2.89
C VAL A 19 -3.22 0.94 2.94
N GLN A 20 -3.73 0.74 4.16
CA GLN A 20 -5.16 0.60 4.42
C GLN A 20 -5.85 1.98 4.35
N PRO A 21 -7.04 2.10 3.73
CA PRO A 21 -7.75 3.37 3.70
C PRO A 21 -8.14 3.83 5.11
N SER A 22 -8.19 5.15 5.31
CA SER A 22 -8.78 5.77 6.49
C SER A 22 -10.32 5.61 6.50
N ALA A 23 -11.01 6.04 7.57
CA ALA A 23 -12.47 6.05 7.58
C ALA A 23 -13.05 6.90 6.42
N ALA A 24 -12.49 8.09 6.20
CA ALA A 24 -12.85 8.96 5.08
C ALA A 24 -12.56 8.29 3.72
N GLY A 25 -11.39 7.65 3.58
CA GLY A 25 -11.05 6.90 2.37
C GLY A 25 -12.03 5.76 2.08
N ARG A 26 -12.42 5.00 3.11
CA ARG A 26 -13.45 3.94 2.95
C ARG A 26 -14.80 4.51 2.55
N ALA A 27 -15.23 5.63 3.15
CA ALA A 27 -16.47 6.31 2.79
C ALA A 27 -16.45 6.80 1.33
N ALA A 28 -15.28 7.20 0.83
CA ALA A 28 -15.05 7.52 -0.59
C ALA A 28 -14.89 6.27 -1.49
N GLY A 29 -15.09 5.06 -0.97
CA GLY A 29 -15.02 3.82 -1.74
C GLY A 29 -13.61 3.27 -1.97
N ALA A 30 -12.59 3.82 -1.32
CA ALA A 30 -11.21 3.38 -1.52
C ALA A 30 -10.98 1.92 -1.11
N ARG A 31 -9.93 1.34 -1.69
CA ARG A 31 -9.42 0.00 -1.38
C ARG A 31 -7.96 0.11 -0.94
N PRO A 32 -7.43 -0.92 -0.25
CA PRO A 32 -6.01 -0.93 0.10
C PRO A 32 -5.13 -0.79 -1.13
N VAL A 33 -4.08 0.01 -1.03
CA VAL A 33 -3.04 0.14 -2.05
C VAL A 33 -1.84 -0.71 -1.64
N TRP A 34 -1.33 -1.49 -2.58
CA TRP A 34 -0.21 -2.39 -2.39
C TRP A 34 1.00 -1.84 -3.13
N LEU A 35 2.07 -1.60 -2.38
CA LEU A 35 3.30 -1.02 -2.90
C LEU A 35 4.41 -2.05 -2.69
N GLY A 36 4.97 -2.54 -3.80
CA GLY A 36 6.09 -3.48 -3.80
C GLY A 36 7.42 -2.76 -3.98
N LEU A 37 8.53 -3.49 -3.93
CA LEU A 37 9.88 -3.00 -4.20
C LEU A 37 10.30 -1.81 -3.29
N VAL A 38 9.70 -1.69 -2.10
CA VAL A 38 9.99 -0.62 -1.14
C VAL A 38 11.30 -0.95 -0.40
N ASN A 39 12.42 -0.76 -1.09
CA ASN A 39 13.74 -1.20 -0.65
C ASN A 39 14.66 -0.05 -0.22
N ASP A 40 14.16 1.18 -0.27
CA ASP A 40 14.92 2.39 -0.02
C ASP A 40 14.16 3.34 0.93
N PRO A 41 14.86 4.11 1.80
CA PRO A 41 14.23 5.07 2.70
C PRO A 41 13.40 6.15 2.01
N ASP A 42 13.80 6.63 0.83
CA ASP A 42 13.08 7.70 0.13
C ASP A 42 11.68 7.24 -0.28
N ALA A 43 11.56 5.99 -0.78
CA ALA A 43 10.26 5.38 -1.07
C ALA A 43 9.38 5.28 0.19
N THR A 44 9.99 5.01 1.35
CA THR A 44 9.26 4.95 2.62
C THR A 44 8.76 6.33 3.04
N GLU A 45 9.58 7.37 2.92
CA GLU A 45 9.21 8.75 3.25
C GLU A 45 8.10 9.29 2.31
N ASP A 46 8.14 8.95 1.03
CA ASP A 46 7.07 9.27 0.09
C ASP A 46 5.74 8.63 0.50
N ILE A 47 5.77 7.35 0.91
CA ILE A 47 4.59 6.65 1.45
C ILE A 47 4.08 7.33 2.71
N VAL A 48 4.97 7.67 3.65
CA VAL A 48 4.61 8.36 4.90
C VAL A 48 3.96 9.70 4.58
N THR A 49 4.55 10.49 3.69
CA THR A 49 4.02 11.79 3.26
C THR A 49 2.62 11.65 2.69
N TRP A 50 2.40 10.68 1.79
CA TRP A 50 1.08 10.43 1.22
C TRP A 50 0.06 9.95 2.26
N VAL A 51 0.46 9.06 3.17
CA VAL A 51 -0.39 8.61 4.29
C VAL A 51 -0.78 9.77 5.19
N ARG A 52 0.14 10.70 5.47
CA ARG A 52 -0.13 11.91 6.26
C ARG A 52 -1.08 12.87 5.55
N ALA A 53 -1.04 12.94 4.22
CA ALA A 53 -2.01 13.68 3.41
C ALA A 53 -3.41 13.02 3.38
N GLY A 54 -3.56 11.80 3.90
CA GLY A 54 -4.83 11.08 4.05
C GLY A 54 -4.87 9.72 3.34
N GLY A 55 -3.91 9.44 2.47
CA GLY A 55 -3.75 8.15 1.80
C GLY A 55 -4.90 7.81 0.82
N PRO A 56 -5.15 6.51 0.58
CA PRO A 56 -6.10 6.03 -0.43
C PRO A 56 -7.48 6.68 -0.33
N GLY A 57 -7.93 7.27 -1.44
CA GLY A 57 -9.26 7.90 -1.57
C GLY A 57 -9.43 9.26 -0.89
N VAL A 58 -8.39 9.76 -0.21
CA VAL A 58 -8.39 11.11 0.37
C VAL A 58 -7.35 12.00 -0.32
N ALA A 59 -6.13 11.48 -0.49
CA ALA A 59 -5.09 12.11 -1.27
C ALA A 59 -4.84 11.32 -2.56
N PRO A 60 -4.63 11.99 -3.72
CA PRO A 60 -4.25 11.28 -4.94
C PRO A 60 -2.96 10.50 -4.71
N LEU A 61 -2.84 9.32 -5.31
CA LEU A 61 -1.60 8.57 -5.30
C LEU A 61 -0.56 9.35 -6.13
N PRO A 62 0.61 9.72 -5.56
CA PRO A 62 1.67 10.35 -6.33
C PRO A 62 2.14 9.46 -7.48
N ASP A 63 2.45 10.04 -8.64
CA ASP A 63 2.89 9.29 -9.82
C ASP A 63 4.10 8.39 -9.53
N LEU A 64 5.04 8.89 -8.71
CA LEU A 64 6.21 8.13 -8.25
C LEU A 64 5.79 6.87 -7.48
N LEU A 65 4.86 6.98 -6.52
CA LEU A 65 4.32 5.82 -5.81
C LEU A 65 3.51 4.90 -6.73
N GLY A 66 2.96 5.44 -7.82
CA GLY A 66 2.33 4.67 -8.89
C GLY A 66 3.28 3.66 -9.54
N LEU A 67 4.59 3.92 -9.57
CA LEU A 67 5.60 2.97 -10.09
C LEU A 67 5.79 1.75 -9.18
N TYR A 68 5.48 1.88 -7.90
CA TYR A 68 5.56 0.79 -6.92
C TYR A 68 4.23 0.03 -6.78
N ALA A 69 3.15 0.58 -7.33
CA ALA A 69 1.81 0.03 -7.16
C ALA A 69 1.63 -1.27 -7.96
N PHE A 70 1.13 -2.31 -7.29
CA PHE A 70 0.81 -3.57 -7.94
C PHE A 70 -0.54 -4.12 -7.45
N THR A 71 -1.12 -5.02 -8.25
CA THR A 71 -2.33 -5.74 -7.83
C THR A 71 -1.92 -6.99 -7.05
N PRO A 72 -2.33 -7.14 -5.78
CA PRO A 72 -2.02 -8.35 -5.03
C PRO A 72 -2.68 -9.57 -5.68
N PRO A 73 -2.07 -10.77 -5.54
CA PRO A 73 -2.74 -12.00 -5.94
C PRO A 73 -4.08 -12.12 -5.21
N ARG A 74 -5.10 -12.65 -5.90
CA ARG A 74 -6.37 -12.97 -5.24
C ARG A 74 -6.05 -13.98 -4.14
N ARG A 75 -6.55 -13.72 -2.93
CA ARG A 75 -6.52 -14.70 -1.84
C ARG A 75 -7.09 -16.01 -2.40
N ARG A 76 -6.25 -17.04 -2.57
CA ARG A 76 -6.77 -18.40 -2.72
C ARG A 76 -7.54 -18.69 -1.43
N ALA A 77 -8.80 -19.07 -1.55
CA ALA A 77 -9.42 -19.79 -0.45
C ALA A 77 -8.55 -21.05 -0.25
N ASP A 78 -8.12 -21.27 0.98
CA ASP A 78 -7.52 -22.55 1.35
C ASP A 78 -8.55 -23.66 1.00
N PRO A 79 -8.15 -24.81 0.43
CA PRO A 79 -9.08 -25.90 0.11
C PRO A 79 -9.83 -26.42 1.34
#